data_AF-A0A7S2CA45-F1
#
_entry.id   AF-A0A7S2CA45-F1
#
_cell.length_a   1.000
_cell.length_b   1.000
_cell.length_c   1.000
_cell.angle_alpha   90.00
_cell.angle_beta   90.00
_cell.angle_gamma   90.00
#
_symmetry.space_group_name_H-M   'P 1'
#
loop_
_entity.id
_entity.type
_entity.pdbx_description
1 polymer ?
#
loop_
_entity_poly.entity_id
_entity_poly.type
_entity_poly.pdbx_seq_one_letter_code
_entity_poly.pdbx_strand_id
1 'polypeptide(L)'
;SGRVYRGIDNHKLTLPDDFYEKSDGFPGGTEMAFMSTTRSPAVALEYSGGVKTPGTIFAMDFDMATRAASVQFLSQYPHEEEMLFPPLTVLSTTEHETIGNKTFIYVKPTICTALAKVDIHNPADAPGLPSATRGMPVALGTAPTPSTKAEGLI
;
A
#
# COMPACT_ATOMS: atom_id res chain seq x y z
N SER A 1 -13.39 -15.20 -1.41
CA SER A 1 -12.96 -14.20 -2.40
C SER A 1 -13.83 -12.96 -2.27
N GLY A 2 -13.36 -11.82 -2.75
CA GLY A 2 -14.13 -10.58 -2.83
C GLY A 2 -13.59 -9.70 -3.94
N ARG A 3 -14.31 -8.60 -4.23
CA ARG A 3 -13.90 -7.61 -5.22
C ARG A 3 -13.77 -6.23 -4.57
N VAL A 4 -12.75 -5.49 -4.99
CA VAL A 4 -12.55 -4.07 -4.66
C VAL A 4 -12.27 -3.29 -5.93
N TYR A 5 -12.42 -1.97 -5.81
CA TYR A 5 -12.35 -1.05 -6.93
C TYR A 5 -11.41 0.11 -6.61
N ARG A 6 -10.77 0.66 -7.65
CA ARG A 6 -9.98 1.90 -7.54
C ARG A 6 -10.24 2.77 -8.75
N GLY A 7 -10.64 4.02 -8.49
CA GLY A 7 -10.78 5.03 -9.51
C GLY A 7 -9.46 5.76 -9.77
N ILE A 8 -9.18 6.03 -11.04
CA ILE A 8 -8.07 6.86 -11.50
C ILE A 8 -8.65 7.91 -12.45
N ASP A 9 -8.43 9.17 -12.10
CA ASP A 9 -8.78 10.31 -12.95
C ASP A 9 -7.70 10.47 -14.03
N ASN A 10 -8.07 10.24 -15.30
CA ASN A 10 -7.13 10.27 -16.42
C ASN A 10 -6.61 11.68 -16.74
N HIS A 11 -7.16 12.74 -16.13
CA HIS A 11 -6.55 14.08 -16.18
C HIS A 11 -5.33 14.22 -15.28
N LYS A 12 -5.21 13.37 -14.25
CA LYS A 12 -4.11 13.40 -13.28
C LYS A 12 -3.06 12.34 -13.57
N LEU A 13 -3.49 11.18 -14.04
CA LEU A 13 -2.63 10.04 -14.33
C LEU A 13 -3.16 9.25 -15.52
N THR A 14 -2.37 9.16 -16.56
CA THR A 14 -2.62 8.25 -17.69
C THR A 14 -1.73 7.03 -17.52
N LEU A 15 -2.31 5.85 -17.62
CA LEU A 15 -1.54 4.61 -17.61
C LEU A 15 -0.79 4.46 -18.94
N PRO A 16 0.45 3.92 -18.92
CA PRO A 16 1.17 3.64 -20.16
C PRO A 16 0.46 2.54 -20.96
N ASP A 17 0.62 2.55 -22.29
CA ASP A 17 -0.03 1.60 -23.19
C ASP A 17 0.35 0.13 -22.85
N ASP A 18 1.59 -0.10 -22.41
CA ASP A 18 2.10 -1.40 -21.95
C ASP A 18 1.39 -1.94 -20.69
N PHE A 19 0.65 -1.10 -19.96
CA PHE A 19 -0.19 -1.58 -18.85
C PHE A 19 -1.36 -2.44 -19.36
N TYR A 20 -1.80 -2.19 -20.60
CA TYR A 20 -2.92 -2.86 -21.25
C TYR A 20 -2.45 -4.00 -22.14
N GLU A 21 -1.35 -3.81 -22.85
CA GLU A 21 -0.88 -4.73 -23.89
C GLU A 21 0.21 -5.70 -23.40
N LYS A 22 0.20 -6.92 -23.94
CA LYS A 22 1.19 -7.96 -23.61
C LYS A 22 2.50 -7.80 -24.40
N SER A 23 3.09 -6.61 -24.43
CA SER A 23 4.34 -6.38 -25.19
C SER A 23 5.46 -7.32 -24.74
N ASP A 24 5.58 -7.53 -23.42
CA ASP A 24 6.66 -8.34 -22.80
C ASP A 24 6.16 -9.60 -22.05
N GLY A 25 4.87 -9.93 -22.22
CA GLY A 25 4.24 -11.13 -21.65
C GLY A 25 3.49 -10.94 -20.32
N PHE A 26 3.64 -9.81 -19.63
CA PHE A 26 3.00 -9.52 -18.33
C PHE A 26 2.36 -8.12 -18.29
N PRO A 27 1.15 -7.93 -18.84
CA PRO A 27 0.48 -6.63 -18.83
C PRO A 27 0.09 -6.27 -17.38
N GLY A 28 0.34 -5.02 -16.99
CA GLY A 28 0.07 -4.51 -15.65
C GLY A 28 1.23 -3.72 -15.08
N GLY A 29 1.41 -3.74 -13.76
CA GLY A 29 2.44 -2.93 -13.10
C GLY A 29 2.54 -3.18 -11.61
N THR A 30 3.48 -2.49 -10.95
CA THR A 30 3.65 -2.56 -9.49
C THR A 30 3.28 -1.22 -8.87
N GLU A 31 2.37 -1.24 -7.89
CA GLU A 31 2.07 -0.07 -7.08
C GLU A 31 3.11 0.05 -5.96
N MET A 32 3.87 1.13 -5.96
CA MET A 32 4.98 1.35 -5.04
C MET A 32 4.52 1.86 -3.67
N ALA A 33 3.34 2.47 -3.60
CA ALA A 33 2.76 2.98 -2.37
C ALA A 33 1.69 2.03 -1.80
N PHE A 34 1.11 2.39 -0.65
CA PHE A 34 -0.11 1.74 -0.21
C PHE A 34 -1.23 2.00 -1.23
N MET A 35 -1.85 0.94 -1.74
CA MET A 35 -2.90 1.06 -2.75
C MET A 35 -4.27 1.10 -2.07
N SER A 36 -4.86 2.30 -2.02
CA SER A 36 -6.22 2.49 -1.54
C SER A 36 -7.24 1.98 -2.57
N THR A 37 -8.21 1.22 -2.10
CA THR A 37 -9.31 0.63 -2.88
C THR A 37 -10.59 0.67 -2.05
N THR A 38 -11.74 0.50 -2.67
CA THR A 38 -13.06 0.53 -2.02
C THR A 38 -13.88 -0.69 -2.40
N ARG A 39 -14.78 -1.15 -1.53
CA ARG A 39 -15.81 -2.12 -1.89
C ARG A 39 -17.00 -1.51 -2.63
N SER A 40 -17.12 -0.18 -2.65
CA SER A 40 -18.19 0.57 -3.32
C SER A 40 -17.78 1.01 -4.73
N PRO A 41 -18.41 0.48 -5.79
CA PRO A 41 -18.15 0.94 -7.16
C PRO A 41 -18.47 2.43 -7.37
N ALA A 42 -19.43 2.97 -6.62
CA ALA A 42 -19.81 4.38 -6.70
C ALA A 42 -18.67 5.29 -6.21
N VAL A 43 -18.01 4.92 -5.12
CA VAL A 43 -16.85 5.67 -4.61
C VAL A 43 -15.70 5.61 -5.61
N ALA A 44 -15.38 4.43 -6.17
CA ALA A 44 -14.37 4.33 -7.22
C ALA A 44 -14.70 5.18 -8.46
N LEU A 45 -15.98 5.26 -8.83
CA LEU A 45 -16.43 6.12 -9.92
C LEU A 45 -16.19 7.60 -9.62
N GLU A 46 -16.46 8.06 -8.40
CA GLU A 46 -16.15 9.43 -7.98
C GLU A 46 -14.66 9.72 -8.04
N TYR A 47 -13.81 8.83 -7.53
CA TYR A 47 -12.35 8.95 -7.59
C TYR A 47 -11.78 8.89 -9.02
N SER A 48 -12.53 8.31 -9.97
CA SER A 48 -12.18 8.36 -11.41
C SER A 48 -12.56 9.68 -12.11
N GLY A 49 -12.95 10.71 -11.35
CA GLY A 49 -13.39 12.01 -11.87
C GLY A 49 -14.91 12.11 -12.11
N GLY A 50 -15.69 11.11 -11.68
CA GLY A 50 -17.15 11.05 -11.83
C GLY A 50 -17.62 10.60 -13.22
N VAL A 51 -18.94 10.46 -13.39
CA VAL A 51 -19.56 9.84 -14.59
C VAL A 51 -19.10 10.46 -15.92
N LYS A 52 -19.00 11.80 -15.97
CA LYS A 52 -18.81 12.55 -17.23
C LYS A 52 -17.35 12.63 -17.69
N THR A 53 -16.40 12.40 -16.80
CA THR A 53 -14.97 12.62 -17.05
C THR A 53 -14.29 11.35 -17.54
N PRO A 54 -13.39 11.36 -18.53
CA PRO A 54 -12.59 10.17 -18.85
C PRO A 54 -11.83 9.67 -17.61
N GLY A 55 -11.97 8.39 -17.30
CA GLY A 55 -11.33 7.81 -16.12
C GLY A 55 -11.18 6.31 -16.22
N THR A 56 -10.28 5.77 -15.41
CA THR A 56 -10.02 4.34 -15.34
C THR A 56 -10.53 3.79 -14.03
N ILE A 57 -11.14 2.61 -14.05
CA ILE A 57 -11.57 1.88 -12.86
C ILE A 57 -10.89 0.52 -12.85
N PHE A 58 -10.05 0.26 -11.85
CA PHE A 58 -9.55 -1.08 -11.60
C PHE A 58 -10.61 -1.87 -10.87
N ALA A 59 -10.94 -3.05 -11.39
CA ALA A 59 -11.76 -4.05 -10.72
C ALA A 59 -10.85 -5.22 -10.31
N MET A 60 -10.71 -5.40 -9.00
CA MET A 60 -9.71 -6.30 -8.40
C MET A 60 -10.38 -7.42 -7.63
N ASP A 61 -10.23 -8.65 -8.11
CA ASP A 61 -10.62 -9.83 -7.35
C ASP A 61 -9.48 -10.28 -6.44
N PHE A 62 -9.77 -10.48 -5.16
CA PHE A 62 -8.82 -11.00 -4.19
C PHE A 62 -9.34 -12.28 -3.52
N ASP A 63 -8.40 -13.11 -3.08
CA ASP A 63 -8.65 -14.29 -2.26
C ASP A 63 -8.00 -14.14 -0.88
N MET A 64 -7.88 -15.25 -0.14
CA MET A 64 -7.27 -15.22 1.19
C MET A 64 -5.79 -14.80 1.14
N ALA A 65 -5.04 -15.22 0.11
CA ALA A 65 -3.62 -14.97 -0.03
C ALA A 65 -3.31 -13.55 -0.54
N THR A 66 -4.25 -12.92 -1.25
CA THR A 66 -4.08 -11.60 -1.86
C THR A 66 -5.00 -10.55 -1.23
N ARG A 67 -5.39 -10.74 0.04
CA ARG A 67 -6.40 -9.91 0.70
C ARG A 67 -5.87 -8.53 1.14
N ALA A 68 -6.61 -7.48 0.81
CA ALA A 68 -6.44 -6.14 1.37
C ALA A 68 -6.96 -6.05 2.82
N ALA A 69 -6.40 -5.13 3.62
CA ALA A 69 -6.84 -4.85 4.97
C ALA A 69 -7.98 -3.83 4.97
N SER A 70 -9.09 -4.11 5.66
CA SER A 70 -10.10 -3.08 5.89
C SER A 70 -9.58 -2.09 6.92
N VAL A 71 -9.63 -0.80 6.59
CA VAL A 71 -9.24 0.29 7.49
C VAL A 71 -10.44 1.11 7.96
N GLN A 72 -11.66 0.65 7.64
CA GLN A 72 -12.91 1.35 7.91
C GLN A 72 -13.08 1.78 9.38
N PHE A 73 -12.65 0.95 10.34
CA PHE A 73 -12.78 1.26 11.77
C PHE A 73 -11.89 2.43 12.25
N LEU A 74 -10.84 2.77 11.48
CA LEU A 74 -9.93 3.89 11.75
C LEU A 74 -10.13 5.06 10.79
N SER A 75 -10.89 4.86 9.71
CA SER A 75 -10.99 5.83 8.62
C SER A 75 -11.76 7.07 9.04
N GLN A 76 -11.32 8.23 8.56
CA GLN A 76 -12.09 9.48 8.62
C GLN A 76 -13.36 9.41 7.74
N TYR A 77 -13.38 8.53 6.73
CA TYR A 77 -14.50 8.33 5.82
C TYR A 77 -14.95 6.85 5.82
N PRO A 78 -15.56 6.34 6.91
CA PRO A 78 -15.94 4.92 7.01
C PRO A 78 -16.91 4.45 5.93
N HIS A 79 -17.70 5.36 5.36
CA HIS A 79 -18.66 5.08 4.29
C HIS A 79 -17.99 4.77 2.94
N GLU A 80 -16.70 5.06 2.79
CA GLU A 80 -15.94 4.71 1.59
C GLU A 80 -15.57 3.21 1.56
N GLU A 81 -15.80 2.46 2.64
CA GLU A 81 -15.52 1.03 2.73
C GLU A 81 -14.09 0.68 2.24
N GLU A 82 -13.12 1.48 2.70
CA GLU A 82 -11.74 1.40 2.24
C GLU A 82 -11.09 0.06 2.62
N MET A 83 -10.41 -0.50 1.62
CA MET A 83 -9.58 -1.69 1.68
C MET A 83 -8.18 -1.30 1.18
N LEU A 84 -7.16 -1.51 2.00
CA LEU A 84 -5.80 -1.06 1.74
C LEU A 84 -4.88 -2.24 1.43
N PHE A 85 -4.25 -2.23 0.26
CA PHE A 85 -3.15 -3.15 -0.04
C PHE A 85 -1.81 -2.56 0.40
N PRO A 86 -0.84 -3.41 0.79
CA PRO A 86 0.49 -2.95 1.15
C PRO A 86 1.26 -2.42 -0.08
N PRO A 87 2.35 -1.67 0.15
CA PRO A 87 3.32 -1.31 -0.89
C PRO A 87 3.83 -2.53 -1.65
N LEU A 88 4.26 -2.29 -2.89
CA LEU A 88 4.78 -3.32 -3.80
C LEU A 88 3.74 -4.38 -4.18
N THR A 89 2.46 -4.00 -4.19
CA THR A 89 1.41 -4.86 -4.75
C THR A 89 1.54 -4.87 -6.27
N VAL A 90 1.73 -6.07 -6.83
CA VAL A 90 1.78 -6.27 -8.28
C VAL A 90 0.36 -6.45 -8.80
N LEU A 91 0.02 -5.75 -9.87
CA LEU A 91 -1.24 -5.86 -10.60
C LEU A 91 -0.97 -6.52 -11.94
N SER A 92 -1.63 -7.65 -12.19
CA SER A 92 -1.62 -8.28 -13.52
C SER A 92 -2.95 -8.02 -14.21
N THR A 93 -2.91 -7.30 -15.32
CA THR A 93 -4.08 -7.03 -16.16
C THR A 93 -4.54 -8.33 -16.82
N THR A 94 -5.81 -8.68 -16.63
CA THR A 94 -6.40 -9.86 -17.26
C THR A 94 -7.21 -9.48 -18.48
N GLU A 95 -8.05 -8.46 -18.34
CA GLU A 95 -9.00 -8.00 -19.36
C GLU A 95 -9.24 -6.49 -19.16
N HIS A 96 -9.70 -5.81 -20.21
CA HIS A 96 -10.18 -4.44 -20.10
C HIS A 96 -11.34 -4.20 -21.06
N GLU A 97 -12.24 -3.29 -20.71
CA GLU A 97 -13.35 -2.87 -21.55
C GLU A 97 -13.64 -1.39 -21.32
N THR A 98 -14.15 -0.71 -22.36
CA THR A 98 -14.55 0.69 -22.26
C THR A 98 -16.06 0.80 -22.31
N ILE A 99 -16.65 1.38 -21.26
CA ILE A 99 -18.08 1.63 -21.14
C ILE A 99 -18.30 3.13 -20.94
N GLY A 100 -18.84 3.78 -21.96
CA GLY A 100 -19.00 5.24 -21.97
C GLY A 100 -17.64 5.93 -21.83
N ASN A 101 -17.50 6.78 -20.81
CA ASN A 101 -16.26 7.53 -20.53
C ASN A 101 -15.36 6.80 -19.52
N LYS A 102 -15.56 5.50 -19.29
CA LYS A 102 -14.77 4.73 -18.32
C LYS A 102 -14.12 3.52 -18.96
N THR A 103 -12.82 3.38 -18.71
CA THR A 103 -12.10 2.15 -18.99
C THR A 103 -12.07 1.31 -17.72
N PHE A 104 -12.71 0.15 -17.76
CA PHE A 104 -12.62 -0.84 -16.70
C PHE A 104 -11.43 -1.75 -17.01
N ILE A 105 -10.54 -1.91 -16.05
CA ILE A 105 -9.43 -2.86 -16.13
C ILE A 105 -9.62 -3.90 -15.05
N TYR A 106 -9.80 -5.14 -15.46
CA TYR A 106 -9.82 -6.29 -14.58
C TYR A 106 -8.39 -6.68 -14.29
N VAL A 107 -8.01 -6.62 -13.01
CA VAL A 107 -6.63 -6.89 -12.58
C VAL A 107 -6.61 -7.89 -11.43
N LYS A 108 -5.61 -8.76 -11.44
CA LYS A 108 -5.33 -9.69 -10.36
C LYS A 108 -4.20 -9.14 -9.49
N PRO A 109 -4.45 -8.78 -8.22
CA PRO A 109 -3.41 -8.34 -7.31
C PRO A 109 -2.58 -9.54 -6.81
N THR A 110 -1.27 -9.35 -6.69
CA THR A 110 -0.34 -10.26 -6.02
C THR A 110 0.43 -9.45 -4.98
N ILE A 111 0.41 -9.93 -3.73
CA ILE A 111 1.09 -9.28 -2.62
C ILE A 111 2.42 -9.99 -2.40
N CYS A 112 3.50 -9.23 -2.26
CA CYS A 112 4.78 -9.80 -1.84
C CYS A 112 4.67 -10.25 -0.37
N THR A 113 4.69 -11.57 -0.14
CA THR A 113 4.69 -12.16 1.21
C THR A 113 6.09 -12.47 1.72
N ALA A 114 7.13 -12.21 0.92
CA ALA A 114 8.50 -12.38 1.34
C ALA A 114 8.81 -11.36 2.44
N LEU A 115 9.07 -11.84 3.65
CA LEU A 115 9.68 -11.01 4.68
C LEU A 115 11.06 -10.59 4.15
N ALA A 116 11.29 -9.29 4.02
CA ALA A 116 12.65 -8.79 3.95
C ALA A 116 13.31 -9.17 5.28
N LYS A 117 14.14 -10.21 5.27
CA LYS A 117 15.01 -10.53 6.40
C LYS A 117 16.07 -9.45 6.46
N VAL A 118 15.77 -8.36 7.14
CA VAL A 118 16.78 -7.41 7.58
C VAL A 118 17.07 -7.77 9.02
N ASP A 119 18.07 -8.61 9.23
CA ASP A 119 18.58 -8.86 10.57
C ASP A 119 19.31 -7.59 11.02
N ILE A 120 18.69 -6.83 11.92
CA ILE A 120 19.32 -5.68 12.57
C ILE A 120 20.09 -6.22 13.78
N HIS A 121 21.39 -6.46 13.60
CA HIS A 121 22.25 -6.87 14.71
C HIS A 121 22.78 -5.68 15.51
N ASN A 122 22.85 -4.50 14.88
CA ASN A 122 23.25 -3.24 15.49
C ASN A 122 22.31 -2.11 14.99
N PRO A 123 21.97 -1.08 15.80
CA PRO A 123 21.10 0.02 15.35
C PRO A 123 21.59 0.76 14.09
N ALA A 124 22.89 0.70 13.77
CA ALA A 124 23.45 1.24 12.53
C ALA A 124 23.09 0.43 11.27
N ASP A 125 22.53 -0.77 11.41
CA ASP A 125 22.10 -1.64 10.32
C ASP A 125 20.66 -1.35 9.88
N ALA A 126 19.95 -0.45 10.59
CA ALA A 126 18.58 -0.09 10.25
C ALA A 126 18.52 0.63 8.89
N PRO A 127 17.69 0.17 7.94
CA PRO A 127 17.55 0.81 6.64
C PRO A 127 17.10 2.28 6.78
N GLY A 128 17.74 3.19 6.04
CA GLY A 128 17.37 4.61 5.98
C GLY A 128 18.16 5.55 6.89
N LEU A 129 19.11 5.06 7.70
CA LEU A 129 20.06 5.91 8.42
C LEU A 129 21.15 6.47 7.48
N PRO A 130 21.47 7.77 7.53
CA PRO A 130 22.57 8.32 6.76
C PRO A 130 23.90 7.69 7.19
N SER A 131 24.72 7.33 6.19
CA SER A 131 26.02 6.65 6.31
C SER A 131 26.98 7.28 7.35
N ALA A 132 26.78 8.55 7.69
CA ALA A 132 27.56 9.30 8.69
C ALA A 132 27.50 8.73 10.13
N THR A 133 26.56 7.82 10.45
CA THR A 133 26.48 7.17 11.77
C THR A 133 27.24 5.85 11.88
N ARG A 134 27.79 5.33 10.76
CA ARG A 134 28.36 3.97 10.67
C ARG A 134 29.70 3.76 11.41
N GLY A 135 30.21 4.77 12.11
CA GLY A 135 31.52 4.73 12.78
C GLY A 135 31.59 5.45 14.13
N MET A 136 30.47 5.90 14.69
CA MET A 136 30.48 6.56 16.01
C MET A 136 30.28 5.50 17.11
N PRO A 137 31.20 5.36 18.07
CA PRO A 137 30.97 4.47 19.21
C PRO A 137 29.77 4.99 20.00
N VAL A 138 28.75 4.15 20.17
CA VAL A 138 27.63 4.44 21.07
C VAL A 138 28.17 4.46 22.48
N ALA A 139 28.32 5.66 23.05
CA ALA A 139 28.56 5.81 24.48
C ALA A 139 27.29 5.36 25.21
N LEU A 140 27.28 4.10 25.67
CA LEU A 140 26.21 3.55 26.47
C LEU A 140 26.24 4.29 27.82
N GLY A 141 25.38 5.29 27.98
CA GLY A 141 25.23 6.02 29.23
C GLY A 141 24.89 5.05 30.35
N THR A 142 25.75 4.97 31.36
CA THR A 142 25.48 4.21 32.58
C THR A 142 24.30 4.87 33.28
N ALA A 143 23.20 4.13 33.42
CA ALA A 143 22.07 4.58 34.22
C ALA A 143 22.51 4.79 35.68
N PRO A 144 22.08 5.87 36.35
CA PRO A 144 22.44 6.07 37.75
C PRO A 144 21.75 5.02 38.63
N THR A 145 22.53 4.41 39.52
CA THR A 145 22.08 3.42 40.50
C THR A 145 21.05 4.05 41.45
N PRO A 146 19.89 3.41 41.70
CA PRO A 146 18.90 3.95 42.63
C PRO A 146 19.44 3.90 44.07
N SER A 147 19.42 5.05 44.76
CA SER A 147 19.76 5.12 46.18
C SER A 147 18.65 4.51 47.02
N THR A 148 18.99 3.50 47.83
CA THR A 148 18.08 2.91 48.80
C THR A 148 17.98 3.85 49.99
N LYS A 149 16.81 4.46 50.21
CA LYS A 149 16.49 5.06 51.52
C LYS A 149 16.17 3.92 52.49
N ALA A 150 16.94 3.83 53.57
CA ALA A 150 16.55 3.08 54.77
C ALA A 150 16.06 4.08 55.81
N GLU A 151 14.86 3.82 56.35
CA GLU A 151 14.28 4.51 57.49
C GLU A 151 14.82 3.92 58.82
N GLY A 152 14.87 4.74 59.88
CA GLY A 152 15.15 4.36 61.28
C GLY A 152 16.28 5.19 61.90
N LEU A 153 15.99 6.31 62.58
CA LEU A 153 15.62 6.47 64.00
C LEU A 153 16.85 6.35 64.94
N ILE A 154 17.05 7.44 65.71
CA ILE A 154 18.05 7.81 66.74
C ILE A 154 19.50 8.05 66.31
#